data_AF-C0SSA1-F1
#
_entry.id   AF-C0SSA1-F1
#
_cell.length_a   1.000
_cell.length_b   1.000
_cell.length_c   1.000
_cell.angle_alpha   90.00
_cell.angle_beta   90.00
_cell.angle_gamma   90.00
#
_symmetry.space_group_name_H-M   'P 1'
#
loop_
_entity.id
_entity.type
_entity.pdbx_description
1 polymer ?
#
loop_
_entity_poly.entity_id
_entity_poly.type
_entity_poly.pdbx_seq_one_letter_code
_entity_poly.pdbx_strand_id
1 'polypeptide(L)' 'GFSKVHLFQHQVNNTFRVVGRKLQDHEVVINCAILKGLKYNQATATFHQWRDNKQVYGLNFCSKED' A
#
# COMPACT_ATOMS: atom_id res chain seq x y z
N GLY A 1 3.48 13.98 -3.73
CA GLY A 1 2.27 14.59 -3.14
C GLY A 1 1.51 13.54 -2.35
N PHE A 2 0.62 13.96 -1.45
CA PHE A 2 -0.16 13.05 -0.62
C PHE A 2 -1.12 12.20 -1.44
N SER A 3 -1.32 10.96 -0.99
CA SER A 3 -2.22 10.00 -1.60
C SER A 3 -3.11 9.38 -0.55
N LYS A 4 -4.36 9.10 -0.89
CA LYS A 4 -5.23 8.27 -0.07
C LYS A 4 -5.00 6.81 -0.45
N VAL A 5 -4.62 5.99 0.53
CA VAL A 5 -4.32 4.57 0.35
C VAL A 5 -5.43 3.73 0.97
N HIS A 6 -5.89 2.71 0.25
CA HIS A 6 -6.89 1.77 0.72
C HIS A 6 -6.41 0.34 0.52
N LEU A 7 -6.81 -0.54 1.44
CA LEU A 7 -6.73 -1.98 1.28
C LEU A 7 -8.10 -2.50 0.83
N PHE A 8 -8.15 -3.05 -0.38
CA PHE A 8 -9.36 -3.66 -0.93
C PHE A 8 -9.31 -5.17 -0.80
N GLN A 9 -10.44 -5.77 -0.43
CA GLN A 9 -10.65 -7.22 -0.43
C GLN A 9 -11.59 -7.60 -1.57
N HIS A 10 -11.18 -8.58 -2.39
CA HIS A 10 -12.05 -9.22 -3.35
C HIS A 10 -12.63 -10.49 -2.72
N GLN A 11 -13.86 -10.41 -2.20
CA GLN A 11 -14.47 -11.44 -1.34
C GLN A 11 -14.54 -12.82 -2.00
N VAL A 12 -14.96 -12.90 -3.27
CA VAL A 12 -15.13 -14.18 -3.99
C VAL A 12 -13.82 -14.96 -4.12
N ASN A 13 -12.71 -14.25 -4.33
CA ASN A 13 -11.39 -14.87 -4.53
C ASN A 13 -10.55 -14.85 -3.24
N ASN A 14 -11.08 -14.25 -2.18
CA ASN A 14 -10.40 -13.93 -0.94
C ASN A 14 -8.98 -13.36 -1.15
N THR A 15 -8.84 -12.41 -2.07
CA THR A 15 -7.57 -11.73 -2.36
C THR A 15 -7.61 -10.28 -1.89
N PHE A 16 -6.44 -9.71 -1.65
CA PHE A 16 -6.28 -8.35 -1.16
C PHE A 16 -5.39 -7.54 -2.09
N ARG A 17 -5.61 -6.22 -2.16
CA ARG A 17 -4.74 -5.30 -2.90
C ARG A 17 -4.69 -3.93 -2.23
N VAL A 18 -3.52 -3.30 -2.29
CA VAL A 18 -3.31 -1.92 -1.86
C VAL A 18 -3.45 -1.02 -3.08
N VAL A 19 -4.31 -0.01 -2.98
CA VAL A 19 -4.52 0.99 -4.03
C VAL A 19 -4.37 2.39 -3.45
N GLY A 20 -3.51 3.19 -4.06
CA GLY A 20 -3.13 4.52 -3.63
C GLY A 20 -3.42 5.51 -4.74
N ARG A 21 -4.19 6.55 -4.43
CA ARG A 21 -4.52 7.61 -5.39
C ARG A 21 -4.08 8.95 -4.87
N LYS A 22 -3.44 9.76 -5.70
CA LYS A 22 -3.11 11.15 -5.38
C LYS A 22 -4.39 11.91 -5.03
N LEU A 23 -4.29 12.84 -4.08
CA LEU A 23 -5.44 13.67 -3.69
C LEU A 23 -5.82 14.70 -4.76
N GLN A 24 -4.85 15.16 -5.57
CA GLN A 24 -5.06 16.27 -6.50
C GLN A 24 -5.83 15.88 -7.77
N ASP A 25 -5.48 14.75 -8.38
CA ASP A 25 -5.95 14.33 -9.71
C ASP A 25 -6.47 12.89 -9.72
N HIS A 26 -6.51 12.24 -8.56
CA HIS A 26 -6.87 10.83 -8.40
C HIS A 26 -6.02 9.85 -9.22
N GLU A 27 -4.82 10.24 -9.66
CA GLU A 27 -3.89 9.36 -10.35
C GLU A 27 -3.53 8.16 -9.46
N VAL A 28 -3.59 6.96 -10.03
CA VAL A 28 -3.23 5.72 -9.33
C VAL A 28 -1.72 5.60 -9.29
N VAL A 29 -1.15 5.77 -8.09
CA VAL A 29 0.31 5.69 -7.85
C VAL A 29 0.74 4.35 -7.26
N ILE A 30 -0.19 3.61 -6.66
CA ILE A 30 0.04 2.24 -6.19
C ILE A 30 -1.17 1.39 -6.57
N ASN A 31 -0.90 0.21 -7.12
CA ASN A 31 -1.87 -0.85 -7.34
C ASN A 31 -1.13 -2.18 -7.24
N CYS A 32 -1.07 -2.72 -6.02
CA CYS A 32 -0.26 -3.89 -5.70
C CYS A 32 -1.13 -4.97 -5.06
N ALA A 33 -1.00 -6.22 -5.51
CA ALA A 33 -1.65 -7.36 -4.88
C ALA A 33 -0.91 -7.74 -3.59
N ILE A 34 -1.67 -8.02 -2.53
CA ILE A 34 -1.14 -8.55 -1.27
C ILE A 34 -1.20 -10.07 -1.33
N LEU A 35 -0.03 -10.67 -1.56
CA LEU A 35 0.12 -12.11 -1.64
C LEU A 35 0.25 -12.72 -0.24
N LYS A 36 -0.15 -13.99 -0.12
CA LYS A 36 0.08 -14.76 1.12
C LYS A 36 1.59 -14.81 1.40
N GLY A 37 1.96 -14.57 2.65
CA GLY A 37 3.37 -14.55 3.08
C GLY A 37 4.13 -13.27 2.71
N LEU A 38 3.45 -12.23 2.20
CA LEU A 38 4.05 -10.91 2.04
C LEU A 38 4.64 -10.44 3.36
N LYS A 39 5.91 -10.02 3.31
CA LYS A 39 6.62 -9.48 4.47
C LYS A 39 6.42 -7.97 4.52
N TYR A 40 5.61 -7.54 5.46
CA TYR A 40 5.43 -6.12 5.79
C TYR A 40 6.51 -5.70 6.79
N ASN A 41 7.25 -4.64 6.48
CA ASN A 41 8.34 -4.13 7.31
C ASN A 41 8.06 -2.69 7.73
N GLN A 42 7.91 -2.47 9.04
CA GLN A 42 7.82 -1.14 9.62
C GLN A 42 9.24 -0.63 9.88
N ALA A 43 9.83 0.04 8.88
CA ALA A 43 11.21 0.52 8.98
C ALA A 43 11.36 1.69 9.95
N THR A 44 10.35 2.56 10.03
CA THR A 44 10.19 3.56 11.10
C THR A 44 8.71 3.66 11.49
N ALA A 45 8.39 4.48 12.50
CA ALA A 45 7.01 4.71 12.94
C ALA A 45 6.08 5.31 11.88
N THR A 46 6.61 5.94 10.82
CA THR A 46 5.83 6.52 9.73
C THR A 46 6.30 6.05 8.36
N PHE A 47 7.28 5.16 8.28
CA PHE A 47 7.77 4.63 7.01
C PHE A 47 7.71 3.12 7.01
N HIS A 48 6.75 2.58 6.26
CA HIS A 48 6.54 1.15 6.12
C HIS A 48 6.78 0.72 4.68
N GLN A 49 7.33 -0.47 4.49
CA GLN A 49 7.67 -0.99 3.18
C GLN A 49 7.40 -2.48 3.06
N TRP A 50 7.18 -2.93 1.84
CA TRP A 50 7.09 -4.34 1.48
C TRP A 50 7.61 -4.53 0.06
N ARG A 51 7.80 -5.78 -0.35
CA ARG A 51 8.35 -6.12 -1.66
C ARG A 51 7.48 -7.20 -2.32
N ASP A 52 7.32 -7.09 -3.62
CA ASP A 52 6.93 -8.22 -4.48
C ASP A 52 8.11 -8.65 -5.36
N ASN A 53 7.88 -9.58 -6.28
CA ASN A 53 8.94 -10.08 -7.17
C ASN A 53 9.49 -9.02 -8.15
N LYS A 54 8.81 -7.87 -8.31
CA LYS A 54 9.17 -6.83 -9.27
C LYS A 54 9.84 -5.63 -8.60
N GLN A 55 9.28 -5.15 -7.49
CA GLN A 55 9.69 -3.89 -6.88
C GLN A 55 9.44 -3.83 -5.37
N VAL A 56 10.03 -2.81 -4.75
CA VAL A 56 9.76 -2.43 -3.36
C VAL A 56 8.73 -1.31 -3.36
N TYR A 57 7.74 -1.44 -2.49
CA TYR A 57 6.76 -0.41 -2.20
C TYR A 57 7.07 0.20 -0.84
N GLY A 58 7.00 1.52 -0.75
CA GLY A 58 7.17 2.26 0.50
C GLY A 58 6.04 3.26 0.66
N LEU A 59 5.49 3.33 1.87
CA LEU A 59 4.52 4.33 2.29
C LEU A 59 5.15 5.18 3.39
N ASN A 60 5.12 6.49 3.19
CA ASN A 60 5.45 7.47 4.21
C ASN A 60 4.13 8.11 4.69
N PHE A 61 3.75 7.79 5.91
CA PHE A 61 2.50 8.20 6.55
C PHE A 61 2.63 9.60 7.14
N CYS A 62 1.51 10.33 7.21
CA CYS A 62 1.53 11.72 7.70
C CYS A 62 1.64 11.77 9.23
N SER A 63 1.11 10.75 9.91
CA SER A 63 1.27 10.54 11.35
C SER A 63 1.53 9.06 11.66
N LYS A 64 1.62 8.72 12.95
CA LYS A 64 1.82 7.33 13.41
C LYS A 64 0.50 6.55 13.44
N GLU A 65 -0.61 7.26 13.49
CA GLU A 65 -1.96 6.71 13.53
C GLU A 65 -2.50 6.37 12.13
N ASP A 66 -1.90 6.96 11.10
CA ASP A 66 -2.12 6.65 9.68
C ASP A 66 -1.42 5.34 9.24
#